data_AF-W2C4V3-F1
#
_entry.id   AF-W2C4V3-F1
#
_cell.length_a   1.000
_cell.length_b   1.000
_cell.length_c   1.000
_cell.angle_alpha   90.00
_cell.angle_beta   90.00
_cell.angle_gamma   90.00
#
_symmetry.space_group_name_H-M   'P 1'
#
loop_
_entity.id
_entity.type
_entity.pdbx_description
1 polymer ?
#
loop_
_entity_poly.entity_id
_entity_poly.type
_entity_poly.pdbx_seq_one_letter_code
_entity_poly.pdbx_strand_id
1 'polypeptide(L)' 'MEDNSDRYVLVLEDRSETKSPTDPGCLSVISGQDEKGKIKTVEPTEENRAAFLVFKKNDGLLKNFMTNLRRQFNDPTHFG' A
#
# COMPACT_ATOMS: atom_id res chain seq x y z
N MET A 1 -16.15 -19.19 -10.65
CA MET A 1 -14.79 -18.89 -10.17
C MET A 1 -14.50 -17.47 -10.59
N GLU A 2 -14.32 -16.53 -9.65
CA GLU A 2 -13.97 -15.16 -10.00
C GLU A 2 -12.55 -15.13 -10.55
N ASP A 3 -12.39 -14.63 -11.78
CA ASP A 3 -11.08 -14.41 -12.39
C ASP A 3 -10.42 -13.20 -11.69
N ASN A 4 -9.45 -13.50 -10.83
CA ASN A 4 -8.69 -12.50 -10.07
C ASN A 4 -7.36 -12.15 -10.74
N SER A 5 -7.13 -12.55 -11.99
CA SER A 5 -5.84 -12.40 -12.69
C SER A 5 -5.42 -10.94 -12.86
N ASP A 6 -6.39 -10.02 -12.81
CA ASP A 6 -6.19 -8.59 -12.96
C ASP A 6 -6.29 -7.81 -11.64
N ARG A 7 -6.42 -8.47 -10.48
CA ARG A 7 -6.55 -7.81 -9.16
C ARG A 7 -5.22 -7.84 -8.40
N TYR A 8 -4.75 -6.66 -8.04
CA TYR A 8 -3.48 -6.48 -7.35
C TYR A 8 -3.67 -5.71 -6.05
N VAL A 9 -2.79 -5.95 -5.09
CA VAL A 9 -2.67 -5.19 -3.84
C VAL A 9 -1.25 -4.65 -3.71
N LEU A 10 -1.09 -3.56 -2.95
CA LEU A 10 0.22 -3.03 -2.60
C LEU A 10 0.62 -3.58 -1.22
N VAL A 11 1.83 -4.11 -1.13
CA VAL A 11 2.41 -4.65 0.11
C VAL A 11 3.63 -3.82 0.47
N LEU A 12 3.74 -3.43 1.73
CA LEU A 12 4.92 -2.79 2.31
C LEU A 12 5.65 -3.79 3.20
N GLU A 13 6.96 -3.83 3.02
CA GLU A 13 7.88 -4.58 3.88
C GLU A 13 8.68 -3.59 4.72
N ASP A 14 8.49 -3.63 6.04
CA ASP A 14 9.32 -2.90 6.99
C ASP A 14 10.48 -3.77 7.46
N ARG A 15 11.69 -3.41 7.05
CA ARG A 15 12.92 -4.14 7.41
C ARG A 15 13.70 -3.48 8.53
N SER A 16 13.17 -2.43 9.16
CA SER A 16 13.87 -1.67 10.22
C SER A 16 14.25 -2.53 11.43
N GLU A 17 13.48 -3.57 11.72
CA GLU A 17 13.71 -4.51 12.83
C GLU A 17 14.41 -5.82 12.42
N THR A 18 14.78 -5.97 11.15
CA THR A 18 15.45 -7.19 10.67
C THR A 18 16.85 -7.31 11.26
N LYS A 19 17.21 -8.51 11.71
CA LYS A 19 18.53 -8.77 12.33
C LYS A 19 19.56 -9.24 11.31
N SER A 20 19.10 -9.72 10.14
CA SER A 20 19.94 -10.12 9.03
C SER A 20 19.37 -9.66 7.67
N PRO A 21 20.21 -9.48 6.64
CA PRO A 21 19.75 -9.15 5.28
C PRO A 21 18.86 -10.21 4.63
N THR A 22 18.88 -11.43 5.17
CA THR A 22 18.07 -12.57 4.71
C THR A 22 16.78 -12.74 5.50
N ASP A 23 16.62 -12.04 6.62
CA ASP A 23 15.39 -12.09 7.40
C ASP A 23 14.29 -11.30 6.67
N PRO A 24 13.07 -11.84 6.59
CA PRO A 24 11.93 -11.10 6.06
C PRO A 24 11.57 -9.96 7.03
N GLY A 25 11.23 -8.79 6.48
CA GLY A 25 10.64 -7.70 7.25
C GLY A 25 9.20 -7.96 7.64
N CYS A 26 8.64 -7.05 8.44
CA CYS A 26 7.22 -7.06 8.76
C CYS A 26 6.40 -6.64 7.52
N LEU A 27 5.46 -7.50 7.10
CA LEU A 27 4.62 -7.23 5.94
C LEU A 27 3.31 -6.57 6.36
N SER A 28 2.88 -5.58 5.58
CA SER A 28 1.58 -4.95 5.72
C SER A 28 0.97 -4.62 4.36
N VAL A 29 -0.35 -4.61 4.27
CA VAL A 29 -1.08 -4.31 3.02
C VAL A 29 -1.63 -2.91 3.08
N ILE A 30 -1.52 -2.16 1.97
CA ILE A 30 -2.12 -0.82 1.88
C ILE A 30 -3.64 -0.95 1.92
N SER A 31 -4.27 -0.20 2.82
CA SER A 31 -5.73 -0.06 2.88
C SER A 31 -6.22 1.28 2.34
N GLY A 32 -5.32 2.25 2.15
CA GLY A 32 -5.62 3.53 1.53
C GLY A 32 -4.70 4.64 2.03
N GLN A 33 -5.28 5.83 2.14
CA GLN A 33 -4.58 7.07 2.49
C GLN A 33 -5.51 7.92 3.37
N ASP A 34 -4.98 8.61 4.38
CA ASP A 34 -5.76 9.59 5.16
C ASP A 34 -5.86 10.95 4.45
N GLU A 35 -6.64 11.86 5.04
CA GLU A 35 -6.86 13.22 4.52
C GLU A 35 -5.58 14.06 4.44
N LYS A 36 -4.55 13.69 5.21
CA LYS A 36 -3.23 14.33 5.24
C LYS A 36 -2.23 13.67 4.29
N GLY A 37 -2.70 12.68 3.53
CA GLY A 37 -1.88 11.95 2.59
C GLY A 37 -1.11 10.77 3.19
N LYS A 38 -1.17 10.53 4.50
CA LYS A 38 -0.43 9.44 5.14
C LYS A 38 -1.01 8.10 4.69
N ILE A 39 -0.11 7.19 4.30
CA ILE A 39 -0.47 5.84 3.88
C ILE A 39 -1.04 5.08 5.08
N LYS A 40 -2.18 4.41 4.89
CA LYS A 40 -2.76 3.48 5.85
C LYS A 40 -2.43 2.04 5.45
N THR A 41 -2.05 1.25 6.44
CA THR A 41 -1.77 -0.18 6.28
C THR A 41 -2.61 -1.00 7.24
N VAL A 42 -2.79 -2.27 6.90
CA VAL A 42 -3.41 -3.31 7.74
C VAL A 42 -2.56 -4.57 7.69
N GLU A 43 -2.73 -5.45 8.67
CA GLU A 43 -2.06 -6.76 8.65
C GLU A 43 -2.55 -7.61 7.46
N PRO A 44 -1.66 -8.39 6.83
CA PRO A 44 -1.97 -9.22 5.67
C PRO A 44 -2.74 -10.51 6.05
N THR A 45 -3.85 -10.36 6.78
CA THR A 45 -4.67 -11.50 7.24
C THR A 45 -5.99 -11.60 6.47
N GLU A 46 -6.65 -12.75 6.56
CA GLU A 46 -7.91 -12.99 5.85
C GLU A 46 -9.06 -12.12 6.41
N GLU A 47 -9.04 -11.85 7.72
CA GLU A 47 -9.99 -10.98 8.40
C GLU A 47 -9.91 -9.53 7.88
N ASN A 48 -8.71 -9.08 7.52
CA ASN A 48 -8.45 -7.73 7.00
C ASN A 48 -8.60 -7.63 5.48
N ARG A 49 -8.89 -8.74 4.78
CA ARG A 49 -8.92 -8.78 3.31
C ARG A 49 -9.89 -7.77 2.70
N ALA A 50 -11.02 -7.50 3.36
CA ALA A 50 -12.00 -6.51 2.92
C ALA A 50 -11.47 -5.07 2.95
N ALA A 51 -10.44 -4.81 3.75
CA ALA A 51 -9.80 -3.49 3.86
C ALA A 51 -8.65 -3.31 2.86
N PHE A 52 -8.25 -4.33 2.11
CA PHE A 52 -7.15 -4.21 1.17
C PHE A 52 -7.51 -3.27 0.03
N LEU A 53 -6.61 -2.33 -0.27
CA LEU A 53 -6.71 -1.50 -1.46
C LEU A 53 -6.40 -2.37 -2.68
N VAL A 54 -7.46 -2.85 -3.34
CA VAL A 54 -7.35 -3.66 -4.54
C VAL A 54 -7.54 -2.79 -5.77
N PHE A 55 -6.63 -2.89 -6.73
CA PHE A 55 -6.69 -2.18 -8.00
C PHE A 55 -6.56 -3.16 -9.17
N LYS A 56 -7.01 -2.72 -10.34
CA LYS A 56 -6.74 -3.39 -11.60
C LYS A 56 -5.58 -2.75 -12.34
N LYS A 57 -4.85 -3.52 -13.15
CA LYS A 57 -3.65 -3.05 -13.88
C LYS A 57 -3.88 -1.77 -14.69
N ASN A 58 -5.05 -1.64 -15.31
CA ASN A 58 -5.40 -0.49 -16.16
C ASN A 58 -6.32 0.53 -15.45
N ASP A 59 -6.43 0.46 -14.11
CA ASP A 59 -7.29 1.34 -13.34
C ASP A 59 -6.61 2.68 -13.03
N GLY A 60 -7.37 3.78 -13.11
CA GLY A 60 -6.91 5.11 -12.73
C GLY A 60 -6.57 5.21 -11.23
N LEU A 61 -7.13 4.33 -10.39
CA LEU A 61 -6.89 4.29 -8.95
C LEU A 61 -5.40 4.13 -8.60
N LEU A 62 -4.70 3.17 -9.21
CA LEU A 62 -3.27 2.94 -8.97
C LEU A 62 -2.43 4.15 -9.40
N LYS A 63 -2.73 4.70 -10.58
CA LYS A 63 -2.02 5.86 -11.12
C LYS A 63 -2.16 7.08 -10.20
N ASN A 64 -3.36 7.31 -9.66
CA ASN A 64 -3.62 8.41 -8.74
C ASN A 64 -2.88 8.21 -7.42
N PHE A 65 -2.94 6.99 -6.85
CA PHE A 65 -2.20 6.65 -5.63
C PHE A 65 -0.70 6.89 -5.79
N MET A 66 -0.07 6.36 -6.86
CA MET A 66 1.37 6.51 -7.09
C MET A 66 1.77 7.97 -7.36
N THR A 67 0.90 8.75 -8.00
CA THR A 67 1.12 10.18 -8.23
C THR A 67 1.10 10.97 -6.91
N ASN A 68 0.12 10.70 -6.05
CA ASN A 68 0.01 11.32 -4.72
C ASN A 68 1.13 10.89 -3.78
N LEU A 69 1.53 9.62 -3.84
CA LEU A 69 2.66 9.08 -3.08
C LEU A 69 3.97 9.76 -3.49
N ARG A 70 4.26 9.83 -4.79
CA ARG A 70 5.45 10.49 -5.32
C ARG A 70 5.49 11.98 -4.98
N ARG A 71 4.35 12.67 -5.02
CA ARG A 71 4.26 14.08 -4.63
C ARG A 71 4.69 14.27 -3.17
N GLN A 72 4.16 13.47 -2.24
CA GLN A 72 4.53 13.55 -0.82
C GLN A 72 5.99 13.20 -0.53
N PHE A 73 6.57 12.25 -1.27
CA PHE A 73 7.98 11.91 -1.11
C PHE A 73 8.90 13.09 -1.50
N ASN A 74 8.53 13.83 -2.54
CA ASN A 74 9.33 14.94 -3.05
C ASN A 74 9.08 16.26 -2.30
N ASP A 75 7.86 16.49 -1.82
CA ASP A 75 7.50 17.64 -0.99
C ASP A 75 6.54 17.19 0.12
N PRO A 76 7.05 16.91 1.33
CA PRO A 76 6.23 16.47 2.46
C PRO A 76 5.37 17.61 3.04
N THR A 77 5.51 18.84 2.53
CA THR A 77 4.80 20.01 3.05
C THR A 77 3.71 20.45 2.07
N HIS A 78 2.61 21.00 2.61
CA HIS A 78 1.43 21.54 1.92
C HIS A 78 0.23 20.57 1.77
N PHE A 79 -0.21 19.99 2.89
CA PHE A 79 -1.63 19.69 3.10
C PHE A 79 -2.02 20.21 4.49
N GLY A 80 -2.09 21.54 4.60
CA GLY A 80 -2.75 22.26 5.69
C GLY A 80 -4.14 22.65 5.27
#